data_AF-A0A0A7DVN7-F1
#
_entry.id   AF-A0A0A7DVN7-F1
#
_cell.length_a   1.000
_cell.length_b   1.000
_cell.length_c   1.000
_cell.angle_alpha   90.00
_cell.angle_beta   90.00
_cell.angle_gamma   90.00
#
_symmetry.space_group_name_H-M   'P 1'
#
loop_
_entity.id
_entity.type
_entity.pdbx_description
1 polymer ?
#
loop_
_entity_poly.entity_id
_entity_poly.type
_entity_poly.pdbx_seq_one_letter_code
_entity_poly.pdbx_strand_id
1 'polypeptide(L)'
;RSPRSTITLVSREDWGADPVNKSIPPLQLPATNVFFTYTNTEQCSNNSNTLPSCHNVVKNIQQEALYEHDLPDIPYNFLLGGDGCVYEGRGWKKKPEPIPDEKELNERNTLVVAYIGRKEEEYLGGDANVMSETGFSLIKYAIEKRYI
;
A
#
# COMPACT_ATOMS: atom_id res chain seq x y z
N ARG A 1 2.44 14.76 -25.90
CA ARG A 1 1.34 13.86 -25.47
C ARG A 1 1.82 13.20 -24.18
N SER A 2 1.32 13.59 -23.00
CA SER A 2 1.81 13.04 -21.73
C SER A 2 1.54 11.53 -21.70
N PRO A 3 2.50 10.67 -21.31
CA PRO A 3 2.23 9.25 -21.14
C PRO A 3 1.13 9.08 -20.08
N ARG A 4 0.13 8.25 -20.37
CA ARG A 4 -0.96 7.94 -19.43
C ARG A 4 -0.34 7.38 -18.14
N SER A 5 -0.88 7.78 -16.99
CA SER A 5 -0.56 7.23 -15.67
C SER A 5 -1.10 5.80 -15.52
N THR A 6 -0.53 4.84 -16.24
CA THR A 6 -0.96 3.45 -16.16
C THR A 6 -0.35 2.80 -14.93
N ILE A 7 -1.19 2.56 -13.92
CA ILE A 7 -0.86 1.68 -12.79
C ILE A 7 -1.51 0.32 -13.00
N THR A 8 -0.85 -0.74 -12.56
CA THR A 8 -1.46 -2.06 -12.39
C THR A 8 -2.02 -2.14 -10.98
N LEU A 9 -3.29 -1.75 -10.81
CA LEU A 9 -3.99 -1.83 -9.53
C LEU A 9 -4.62 -3.22 -9.37
N VAL A 10 -4.15 -3.98 -8.38
CA VAL A 10 -4.74 -5.24 -7.95
C VAL A 10 -5.78 -4.93 -6.90
N SER A 11 -7.05 -5.19 -7.21
CA SER A 11 -8.16 -4.89 -6.31
C SER A 11 -8.17 -5.83 -5.11
N ARG A 12 -8.91 -5.45 -4.05
CA ARG A 12 -9.14 -6.32 -2.89
C ARG A 12 -9.67 -7.70 -3.27
N GLU A 13 -10.54 -7.76 -4.26
CA GLU A 13 -11.13 -9.02 -4.74
C GLU A 13 -10.07 -9.89 -5.42
N ASP A 14 -9.20 -9.27 -6.23
CA ASP A 14 -8.17 -9.99 -7.01
C ASP A 14 -7.08 -10.62 -6.13
N TRP A 15 -6.65 -9.94 -5.06
CA TRP A 15 -5.68 -10.52 -4.13
C TRP A 15 -6.31 -11.38 -3.02
N GLY A 16 -7.65 -11.52 -3.01
CA GLY A 16 -8.37 -12.42 -2.12
C GLY A 16 -8.47 -11.90 -0.69
N ALA A 17 -8.77 -10.61 -0.53
CA ALA A 17 -8.94 -9.93 0.74
C ALA A 17 -10.07 -10.51 1.58
N ASP A 18 -9.79 -10.68 2.87
CA ASP A 18 -10.82 -10.92 3.87
C ASP A 18 -11.71 -9.65 4.03
N PRO A 19 -12.97 -9.82 4.44
CA PRO A 19 -13.86 -8.70 4.73
C PRO A 19 -13.32 -7.86 5.90
N VAL A 20 -13.73 -6.61 5.95
CA VAL A 20 -13.38 -5.70 7.04
C VAL A 20 -14.09 -6.16 8.33
N ASN A 21 -13.35 -6.27 9.44
CA ASN A 21 -13.89 -6.73 10.73
C ASN A 21 -14.67 -5.65 11.48
N LYS A 22 -14.28 -4.36 11.35
CA LYS A 22 -14.90 -3.23 12.07
C LYS A 22 -15.00 -2.00 11.16
N SER A 23 -15.90 -1.06 11.47
CA SER A 23 -16.06 0.15 10.66
C SER A 23 -14.77 0.98 10.62
N ILE A 24 -14.36 1.42 9.43
CA ILE A 24 -13.17 2.28 9.24
C ILE A 24 -13.66 3.69 8.92
N PRO A 25 -13.17 4.73 9.64
CA PRO A 25 -13.53 6.11 9.35
C PRO A 25 -13.24 6.51 7.90
N PRO A 26 -14.10 7.34 7.27
CA PRO A 26 -13.83 7.83 5.93
C PRO A 26 -12.63 8.77 5.93
N LEU A 27 -11.85 8.74 4.84
CA LEU A 27 -10.83 9.74 4.53
C LEU A 27 -11.47 10.86 3.72
N GLN A 28 -11.29 12.10 4.15
CA GLN A 28 -11.75 13.26 3.38
C GLN A 28 -10.84 13.46 2.17
N LEU A 29 -11.46 13.59 1.00
CA LEU A 29 -10.78 13.80 -0.27
C LEU A 29 -10.91 15.25 -0.77
N PRO A 30 -9.91 15.78 -1.50
CA PRO A 30 -8.62 15.14 -1.78
C PRO A 30 -7.76 15.04 -0.51
N ALA A 31 -6.99 13.97 -0.38
CA ALA A 31 -6.03 13.83 0.71
C ALA A 31 -4.90 14.83 0.49
N THR A 32 -4.42 15.46 1.55
CA THR A 32 -3.43 16.54 1.47
C THR A 32 -2.00 16.06 1.61
N ASN A 33 -1.79 14.84 2.11
CA ASN A 33 -0.47 14.22 2.17
C ASN A 33 -0.51 12.76 1.72
N VAL A 34 0.65 12.28 1.27
CA VAL A 34 0.92 10.86 1.10
C VAL A 34 2.17 10.52 1.89
N PHE A 35 2.06 9.53 2.76
CA PHE A 35 3.16 9.02 3.57
C PHE A 35 3.58 7.65 3.04
N PHE A 36 4.88 7.49 2.77
CA PHE A 36 5.46 6.24 2.33
C PHE A 36 6.15 5.53 3.49
N THR A 37 5.92 4.24 3.64
CA THR A 37 6.50 3.40 4.71
C THR A 37 6.85 2.01 4.20
N TYR A 38 7.32 1.13 5.08
CA TYR A 38 7.61 -0.27 4.81
C TYR A 38 6.68 -1.18 5.61
N THR A 39 6.35 -2.35 5.06
CA THR A 39 5.57 -3.37 5.79
C THR A 39 6.41 -4.09 6.85
N ASN A 40 7.74 -4.03 6.75
CA ASN A 40 8.69 -4.80 7.57
C ASN A 40 8.51 -6.33 7.45
N THR A 41 7.90 -6.78 6.35
CA THR A 41 7.76 -8.20 5.99
C THR A 41 8.92 -8.67 5.11
N GLU A 42 8.87 -9.92 4.66
CA GLU A 42 9.64 -10.33 3.49
C GLU A 42 9.19 -9.58 2.23
N GLN A 43 10.13 -9.35 1.31
CA GLN A 43 9.83 -8.88 -0.05
C GLN A 43 9.05 -9.93 -0.83
N CYS A 44 8.36 -9.46 -1.87
CA CYS A 44 7.63 -10.31 -2.80
C CYS A 44 7.90 -9.87 -4.24
N SER A 45 7.88 -10.82 -5.17
CA SER A 45 7.92 -10.53 -6.60
C SER A 45 7.38 -11.72 -7.38
N ASN A 46 6.29 -11.53 -8.10
CA ASN A 46 5.73 -12.54 -9.01
C ASN A 46 6.65 -12.81 -10.22
N ASN A 47 7.66 -11.97 -10.46
CA ASN A 47 8.64 -12.12 -11.53
C ASN A 47 9.91 -12.86 -11.06
N SER A 48 9.97 -13.26 -9.79
CA SER A 48 11.09 -13.96 -9.19
C SER A 48 10.71 -15.39 -8.81
N ASN A 49 11.61 -16.34 -9.08
CA ASN A 49 11.44 -17.74 -8.66
C ASN A 49 11.89 -18.00 -7.22
N THR A 50 12.48 -17.00 -6.55
CA THR A 50 13.02 -17.13 -5.19
C THR A 50 12.22 -16.37 -4.15
N LEU A 51 11.36 -15.44 -4.58
CA LEU A 51 10.52 -14.63 -3.70
C LEU A 51 9.08 -15.18 -3.69
N PRO A 52 8.35 -15.01 -2.58
CA PRO A 52 6.95 -15.36 -2.52
C PRO A 52 6.11 -14.49 -3.45
N SER A 53 4.92 -14.98 -3.79
CA SER A 53 3.92 -14.20 -4.52
C SER A 53 3.45 -13.01 -3.68
N CYS A 54 3.36 -11.84 -4.30
CA CYS A 54 2.86 -10.65 -3.62
C CYS A 54 1.40 -10.76 -3.17
N HIS A 55 0.56 -11.57 -3.84
CA HIS A 55 -0.80 -11.82 -3.38
C HIS A 55 -0.82 -12.49 -2.00
N ASN A 56 0.05 -13.49 -1.80
CA ASN A 56 0.15 -14.20 -0.52
C ASN A 56 0.70 -13.30 0.58
N VAL A 57 1.71 -12.48 0.28
CA VAL A 57 2.28 -11.57 1.28
C VAL A 57 1.26 -10.52 1.73
N VAL A 58 0.54 -9.89 0.79
CA VAL A 58 -0.52 -8.91 1.13
C VAL A 58 -1.62 -9.56 1.97
N LYS A 59 -2.03 -10.78 1.62
CA LYS A 59 -3.01 -11.54 2.41
C LYS A 59 -2.52 -11.83 3.82
N ASN A 60 -1.26 -12.25 3.99
CA ASN A 60 -0.68 -12.50 5.31
C ASN A 60 -0.63 -11.24 6.16
N ILE A 61 -0.25 -10.09 5.58
CA ILE A 61 -0.26 -8.79 6.28
C ILE A 61 -1.68 -8.47 6.78
N GLN A 62 -2.71 -8.69 5.95
CA GLN A 62 -4.08 -8.47 6.37
C GLN A 62 -4.48 -9.43 7.51
N GLN A 63 -4.16 -10.71 7.40
CA GLN A 63 -4.51 -11.70 8.43
C GLN A 63 -3.83 -11.40 9.76
N GLU A 64 -2.55 -11.03 9.75
CA GLU A 64 -1.85 -10.58 10.95
C GLU A 64 -2.53 -9.35 11.57
N ALA A 65 -2.86 -8.36 10.75
CA ALA A 65 -3.57 -7.16 11.20
C ALA A 65 -4.92 -7.51 11.85
N LEU A 66 -5.69 -8.42 11.27
CA LEU A 66 -7.02 -8.81 11.77
C LEU A 66 -6.96 -9.69 13.02
N TYR A 67 -6.09 -10.70 13.04
CA TYR A 67 -6.13 -11.77 14.04
C TYR A 67 -5.11 -11.59 15.17
N GLU A 68 -3.99 -10.93 14.90
CA GLU A 68 -2.93 -10.71 15.90
C GLU A 68 -3.01 -9.31 16.51
N HIS A 69 -3.32 -8.30 15.68
CA HIS A 69 -3.36 -6.89 16.11
C HIS A 69 -4.78 -6.34 16.34
N ASP A 70 -5.82 -7.16 16.13
CA ASP A 70 -7.25 -6.79 16.28
C ASP A 70 -7.65 -5.50 15.52
N LEU A 71 -6.98 -5.22 14.41
CA LEU A 71 -7.26 -4.09 13.55
C LEU A 71 -8.54 -4.34 12.71
N PRO A 72 -9.22 -3.27 12.27
CA PRO A 72 -10.41 -3.42 11.41
C PRO A 72 -10.09 -4.08 10.06
N ASP A 73 -8.89 -3.86 9.55
CA ASP A 73 -8.39 -4.28 8.24
C ASP A 73 -6.89 -3.98 8.14
N ILE A 74 -6.26 -4.39 7.04
CA ILE A 74 -4.87 -4.04 6.67
C ILE A 74 -4.56 -2.56 6.95
N PRO A 75 -3.43 -2.19 7.56
CA PRO A 75 -3.24 -0.84 8.10
C PRO A 75 -3.01 0.26 7.04
N TYR A 76 -2.72 -0.13 5.80
CA TYR A 76 -2.30 0.79 4.73
C TYR A 76 -3.42 1.07 3.72
N ASN A 77 -3.36 2.21 3.03
CA ASN A 77 -4.26 2.49 1.91
C ASN A 77 -3.88 1.67 0.68
N PHE A 78 -2.58 1.62 0.36
CA PHE A 78 -2.03 0.88 -0.77
C PHE A 78 -0.71 0.23 -0.39
N LEU A 79 -0.36 -0.86 -1.08
CA LEU A 79 0.92 -1.54 -0.95
C LEU A 79 1.60 -1.65 -2.32
N LEU A 80 2.92 -1.54 -2.37
CA LEU A 80 3.72 -1.62 -3.58
C LEU A 80 4.52 -2.93 -3.55
N GLY A 81 4.27 -3.81 -4.51
CA GLY A 81 4.98 -5.08 -4.65
C GLY A 81 6.22 -4.97 -5.53
N GLY A 82 7.23 -5.82 -5.30
CA GLY A 82 8.40 -5.94 -6.16
C GLY A 82 8.07 -6.44 -7.58
N ASP A 83 6.84 -6.88 -7.81
CA ASP A 83 6.28 -7.20 -9.13
C ASP A 83 5.81 -5.97 -9.93
N GLY A 84 5.90 -4.76 -9.36
CA GLY A 84 5.47 -3.50 -10.00
C GLY A 84 3.96 -3.26 -9.95
N CYS A 85 3.23 -4.00 -9.11
CA CYS A 85 1.81 -3.80 -8.91
C CYS A 85 1.52 -2.91 -7.68
N VAL A 86 0.39 -2.20 -7.74
CA VAL A 86 -0.22 -1.52 -6.60
C VAL A 86 -1.32 -2.43 -6.06
N TYR A 87 -1.21 -2.85 -4.81
CA TYR A 87 -2.23 -3.65 -4.13
C TYR A 87 -3.16 -2.72 -3.33
N GLU A 88 -4.46 -2.81 -3.58
CA GLU A 88 -5.46 -2.04 -2.85
C GLU A 88 -5.61 -2.56 -1.42
N GLY A 89 -5.20 -1.77 -0.42
CA GLY A 89 -5.47 -2.02 0.98
C GLY A 89 -6.84 -1.45 1.38
N ARG A 90 -6.85 -0.42 2.23
CA ARG A 90 -8.07 0.33 2.58
C ARG A 90 -8.60 1.21 1.44
N GLY A 91 -7.80 1.43 0.39
CA GLY A 91 -8.16 2.23 -0.78
C GLY A 91 -8.22 3.73 -0.49
N TRP A 92 -8.80 4.50 -1.42
CA TRP A 92 -8.76 5.96 -1.40
C TRP A 92 -9.65 6.63 -0.35
N LYS A 93 -10.73 5.96 0.09
CA LYS A 93 -11.86 6.61 0.81
C LYS A 93 -11.89 6.33 2.30
N LYS A 94 -10.94 5.56 2.83
CA LYS A 94 -10.90 5.12 4.23
C LYS A 94 -9.58 5.55 4.86
N LYS A 95 -9.59 5.93 6.13
CA LYS A 95 -8.37 6.30 6.85
C LYS A 95 -7.44 5.09 7.01
N PRO A 96 -6.11 5.27 6.88
CA PRO A 96 -5.14 4.26 7.31
C PRO A 96 -5.18 4.07 8.82
N GLU A 97 -4.46 3.06 9.32
CA GLU A 97 -4.14 2.98 10.74
C GLU A 97 -3.25 4.16 11.14
N PRO A 98 -3.40 4.74 12.35
CA PRO A 98 -2.52 5.80 12.79
C PRO A 98 -1.06 5.39 12.74
N ILE A 99 -0.23 6.25 12.14
CA ILE A 99 1.21 6.05 12.04
C ILE A 99 1.80 6.27 13.45
N PRO A 100 2.51 5.28 14.03
CA PRO A 100 3.13 5.43 15.34
C PRO A 100 4.03 6.68 15.41
N ASP A 101 3.94 7.40 16.53
CA ASP A 101 4.71 8.63 16.82
C ASP A 101 4.52 9.84 15.89
N GLU A 102 3.69 9.72 14.84
CA GLU A 102 3.49 10.76 13.81
C GLU A 102 2.16 11.53 14.01
N LYS A 103 2.04 12.27 15.12
CA LYS A 103 0.80 12.97 15.48
C LYS A 103 0.30 13.93 14.40
N GLU A 104 1.20 14.73 13.82
CA GLU A 104 0.84 15.72 12.81
C GLU A 104 0.30 15.08 11.53
N LEU A 105 0.87 13.95 11.10
CA LEU A 105 0.39 13.23 9.92
C LEU A 105 -0.97 12.58 10.15
N ASN A 106 -1.21 12.07 11.36
CA ASN A 106 -2.49 11.44 11.75
C ASN A 106 -3.64 12.44 11.88
N GLU A 107 -3.35 13.70 12.20
CA GLU A 107 -4.33 14.79 12.24
C GLU A 107 -4.69 15.32 10.85
N ARG A 108 -3.83 15.08 9.85
CA ARG A 108 -4.06 15.49 8.47
C ARG A 108 -4.79 14.42 7.66
N ASN A 109 -5.32 14.83 6.51
CA ASN A 109 -5.87 13.90 5.52
C ASN A 109 -4.71 13.23 4.78
N THR A 110 -4.18 12.16 5.37
CA THR A 110 -2.99 11.45 4.87
C THR A 110 -3.36 10.08 4.32
N LEU A 111 -2.90 9.78 3.10
CA LEU A 111 -2.87 8.42 2.56
C LEU A 111 -1.55 7.75 2.96
N VAL A 112 -1.59 6.48 3.34
CA VAL A 112 -0.39 5.69 3.63
C VAL A 112 -0.17 4.65 2.54
N VAL A 113 1.01 4.68 1.93
CA VAL A 113 1.47 3.73 0.91
C VAL A 113 2.65 2.94 1.48
N ALA A 114 2.57 1.62 1.51
CA ALA A 114 3.63 0.77 2.06
C ALA A 114 4.40 0.02 0.96
N TYR A 115 5.72 0.06 0.99
CA TYR A 115 6.58 -0.85 0.25
C TYR A 115 6.56 -2.23 0.91
N ILE A 116 6.27 -3.29 0.15
CA ILE A 116 6.30 -4.66 0.68
C ILE A 116 7.76 -5.11 0.82
N GLY A 117 8.21 -5.24 2.07
CA GLY A 117 9.58 -5.60 2.40
C GLY A 117 10.12 -4.79 3.58
N ARG A 118 11.44 -4.90 3.80
CA ARG A 118 12.16 -4.13 4.82
C ARG A 118 12.93 -2.98 4.21
N LYS A 119 13.15 -1.94 5.02
CA LYS A 119 13.90 -0.74 4.59
C LYS A 119 15.34 -1.07 4.20
N GLU A 120 15.97 -2.01 4.89
CA GLU A 120 17.37 -2.40 4.66
C GLU A 120 17.57 -3.06 3.28
N GLU A 121 16.52 -3.68 2.75
CA GLU A 121 16.54 -4.39 1.47
C GLU A 121 16.41 -3.41 0.28
N GLU A 122 16.09 -2.13 0.53
CA GLU A 122 16.11 -1.04 -0.46
C GLU A 122 17.52 -0.86 -1.06
N TYR A 123 18.55 -1.04 -0.24
CA TYR A 123 19.96 -0.85 -0.64
C TYR A 123 20.55 -2.01 -1.45
N LEU A 124 19.84 -3.14 -1.55
CA LEU A 124 20.35 -4.35 -2.22
C LEU A 124 20.13 -4.35 -3.74
N GLY A 125 19.35 -3.40 -4.27
CA GLY A 125 19.26 -3.09 -5.70
C GLY A 125 18.47 -4.12 -6.53
N GLY A 126 17.49 -3.64 -7.31
CA GLY A 126 16.61 -4.44 -8.16
C GLY A 126 15.15 -4.01 -8.00
N ASP A 127 14.39 -4.76 -7.20
CA ASP A 127 12.95 -4.58 -6.99
C ASP A 127 12.59 -3.25 -6.29
N ALA A 128 13.52 -2.66 -5.53
CA ALA A 128 13.34 -1.34 -4.92
C ALA A 128 13.13 -0.21 -5.95
N ASN A 129 13.77 -0.31 -7.12
CA ASN A 129 13.58 0.66 -8.20
C ASN A 129 12.19 0.52 -8.82
N VAL A 130 11.74 -0.72 -9.04
CA VAL A 130 10.41 -1.04 -9.59
C VAL A 130 9.32 -0.48 -8.68
N MET A 131 9.43 -0.71 -7.37
CA MET A 131 8.44 -0.19 -6.42
C MET A 131 8.44 1.34 -6.38
N SER A 132 9.61 1.99 -6.43
CA SER A 132 9.71 3.45 -6.46
C SER A 132 9.02 4.05 -7.68
N GLU A 133 9.26 3.49 -8.87
CA GLU A 133 8.59 3.91 -10.12
C GLU A 133 7.07 3.68 -10.07
N THR A 134 6.65 2.57 -9.47
CA THR A 134 5.24 2.24 -9.24
C THR A 134 4.59 3.26 -8.30
N GLY A 135 5.28 3.64 -7.22
CA GLY A 135 4.85 4.70 -6.30
C GLY A 135 4.66 6.04 -7.00
N PHE A 136 5.62 6.47 -7.83
CA PHE A 136 5.47 7.69 -8.63
C PHE A 136 4.29 7.64 -9.59
N SER A 137 4.04 6.49 -10.20
CA SER A 137 2.92 6.27 -11.11
C SER A 137 1.57 6.34 -10.36
N LEU A 138 1.52 5.80 -9.14
CA LEU A 138 0.36 5.90 -8.25
C LEU A 138 0.06 7.35 -7.87
N ILE A 139 1.08 8.16 -7.54
CA ILE A 139 0.91 9.59 -7.24
C ILE A 139 0.37 10.34 -8.46
N LYS A 140 0.91 10.11 -9.65
CA LYS A 140 0.40 10.73 -10.89
C LYS A 140 -1.06 10.36 -11.14
N TYR A 141 -1.39 9.08 -10.99
CA TYR A 141 -2.76 8.58 -11.11
C TYR A 141 -3.69 9.26 -10.10
N ALA A 142 -3.27 9.39 -8.84
CA ALA A 142 -4.05 10.02 -7.78
C ALA A 142 -4.32 11.51 -8.07
N ILE A 143 -3.33 12.26 -8.55
CA ILE A 143 -3.47 13.66 -8.98
C ILE A 143 -4.47 13.77 -10.14
N GLU A 144 -4.31 12.95 -11.18
CA GLU A 144 -5.20 12.96 -12.34
C GLU A 144 -6.67 12.65 -11.98
N LYS A 145 -6.87 11.80 -10.97
CA LYS A 145 -8.20 11.44 -10.44
C LYS A 145 -8.71 12.37 -9.34
N ARG A 146 -7.91 13.34 -8.89
CA ARG A 146 -8.22 14.25 -7.77
C ARG A 146 -8.46 13.53 -6.44
N TYR A 147 -7.72 12.44 -6.22
CA TYR A 147 -7.66 11.80 -4.91
C TYR A 147 -6.69 12.51 -3.97
N ILE A 148 -5.69 13.18 -4.53
CA ILE A 148 -4.72 14.06 -3.85
C ILE A 148 -4.55 15.35 -4.66
#